data_AF-A0A7Y5HXU0-F1
#
_entry.id   AF-A0A7Y5HXU0-F1
#
_cell.length_a   1.000
_cell.length_b   1.000
_cell.length_c   1.000
_cell.angle_alpha   90.00
_cell.angle_beta   90.00
_cell.angle_gamma   90.00
#
_symmetry.space_group_name_H-M   'P 1'
#
loop_
_entity.id
_entity.type
_entity.pdbx_description
1 polymer ?
#
loop_
_entity_poly.entity_id
_entity_poly.type
_entity_poly.pdbx_seq_one_letter_code
_entity_poly.pdbx_strand_id
1 'polypeptide(L)' 'MPGYETKQERIAVAGVEHLHIRSLLDRQQFADPLGLALRLGISSATWPLFGLLWPSGAQLAARMAQRPV' A
#
# COMPACT_ATOMS: atom_id res chain seq x y z
N MET A 1 7.11 -8.10 -18.60
CA MET A 1 7.46 -7.29 -17.42
C MET A 1 7.74 -8.27 -16.30
N PRO A 2 8.91 -8.24 -15.63
CA PRO A 2 9.05 -9.00 -14.40
C PRO A 2 7.96 -8.45 -13.46
N GLY A 3 7.15 -9.31 -12.86
CA GLY A 3 6.04 -8.88 -12.02
C GLY A 3 6.52 -8.03 -10.83
N TYR A 4 5.58 -7.54 -10.03
CA TYR A 4 5.93 -6.82 -8.81
C TYR A 4 6.50 -7.76 -7.75
N GLU A 5 7.56 -7.33 -7.09
CA GLU A 5 8.09 -7.96 -5.90
C GLU A 5 7.28 -7.53 -4.68
N THR A 6 6.95 -8.49 -3.82
CA THR A 6 6.11 -8.27 -2.65
C THR A 6 6.78 -8.74 -1.37
N LYS A 7 6.41 -8.13 -0.25
CA LYS A 7 6.76 -8.55 1.10
C LYS A 7 5.51 -8.81 1.94
N GLN A 8 5.68 -9.58 3.00
CA GLN A 8 4.68 -9.74 4.06
C GLN A 8 5.03 -8.80 5.21
N GLU A 9 4.04 -8.07 5.72
CA GLU A 9 4.23 -7.10 6.80
C GLU A 9 3.21 -7.35 7.91
N ARG A 10 3.66 -7.18 9.15
CA ARG A 10 2.83 -7.24 10.34
C ARG A 10 2.57 -5.82 10.83
N ILE A 11 1.36 -5.33 10.62
CA ILE A 11 0.92 -3.97 10.97
C ILE A 11 0.24 -4.00 12.32
N ALA A 12 0.75 -3.20 13.26
CA ALA A 12 0.07 -2.98 14.54
C ALA A 12 -1.20 -2.14 14.31
N VAL A 13 -2.32 -2.62 14.83
CA VAL A 13 -3.61 -1.91 14.82
C VAL A 13 -4.07 -1.80 16.27
N ALA A 14 -4.40 -0.59 16.71
CA ALA A 14 -4.72 -0.35 18.11
C ALA A 14 -5.99 -1.12 18.54
N GLY A 15 -5.87 -1.83 19.66
CA GLY A 15 -7.00 -2.53 20.31
C GLY A 15 -7.42 -3.85 19.66
N VAL A 16 -6.69 -4.34 18.65
CA VAL A 16 -6.97 -5.61 17.97
C VAL A 16 -5.67 -6.33 17.62
N GLU A 17 -5.77 -7.59 17.18
CA GLU A 17 -4.62 -8.35 16.73
C GLU A 17 -3.91 -7.69 15.54
N HIS A 18 -2.59 -7.88 15.47
CA HIS A 18 -1.80 -7.33 14.38
C HIS A 18 -2.26 -7.88 13.03
N LEU A 19 -2.43 -7.00 12.05
CA LEU A 19 -2.84 -7.38 10.71
C LEU A 19 -1.63 -7.82 9.89
N HIS A 20 -1.71 -9.02 9.32
CA HIS A 20 -0.74 -9.47 8.33
C HIS A 20 -1.22 -9.05 6.95
N ILE A 21 -0.41 -8.24 6.26
CA ILE A 21 -0.70 -7.76 4.90
C ILE A 21 0.42 -8.14 3.95
N ARG A 22 0.09 -8.21 2.67
CA ARG A 22 1.08 -8.27 1.58
C ARG A 22 1.15 -6.92 0.90
N SER A 23 2.35 -6.37 0.76
CA SER A 23 2.62 -5.07 0.14
C SER A 23 3.75 -5.19 -0.89
N LEU A 24 4.00 -4.13 -1.66
CA LEU A 24 5.18 -4.06 -2.54
C LEU A 24 6.46 -4.08 -1.69
N LEU A 25 7.50 -4.74 -2.21
CA LEU A 25 8.80 -4.84 -1.55
C LEU A 25 9.36 -3.47 -1.18
N ASP A 26 9.25 -2.52 -2.11
CA ASP A 26 9.74 -1.16 -1.93
C ASP A 26 8.89 -0.13 -2.70
N ARG A 27 9.32 1.13 -2.63
CA ARG A 27 8.68 2.31 -3.23
C ARG A 27 9.23 2.66 -4.62
N GLN A 28 10.08 1.82 -5.19
CA GLN A 28 10.74 2.03 -6.49
C GLN A 28 10.10 1.21 -7.61
N GLN A 29 9.03 0.49 -7.31
CA GLN A 29 8.28 -0.30 -8.26
C GLN A 29 7.12 0.52 -8.86
N PHE A 30 7.33 1.02 -10.07
CA PHE A 30 6.32 1.73 -10.87
C PHE A 30 6.36 1.24 -12.32
N ALA A 31 5.27 1.44 -13.05
CA ALA A 31 5.14 1.01 -14.44
C ALA A 31 4.69 2.19 -15.30
N ASP A 32 5.64 2.80 -16.01
CA ASP A 32 5.36 3.81 -17.04
C ASP A 32 6.15 3.51 -18.33
N PRO A 33 5.85 2.38 -19.01
CA PRO A 33 6.64 1.92 -20.17
C PRO A 33 6.60 2.90 -21.36
N LEU A 34 5.62 3.80 -21.42
CA LEU A 34 5.44 4.77 -22.49
C LEU A 34 5.78 6.21 -22.07
N GLY A 35 6.20 6.42 -20.82
CA GLY A 35 6.48 7.75 -20.28
C GLY A 35 5.26 8.68 -20.20
N LEU A 36 4.04 8.14 -20.26
CA LEU A 36 2.82 8.94 -20.32
C LEU A 36 2.54 9.62 -18.98
N ALA A 37 2.77 8.92 -17.87
CA ALA A 37 2.56 9.48 -16.55
C ALA A 37 3.56 10.62 -16.30
N LEU A 38 4.84 10.42 -16.62
CA LEU A 38 5.85 11.47 -16.49
C LEU A 38 5.54 12.70 -17.35
N ARG A 39 5.10 12.50 -18.61
CA ARG A 39 4.69 13.60 -19.50
C ARG A 39 3.50 14.41 -18.98
N LEU A 40 2.65 13.80 -18.15
CA LEU A 40 1.54 14.46 -17.45
C LEU A 40 1.96 15.07 -16.11
N GLY A 41 3.25 15.04 -15.75
CA GLY A 41 3.78 15.58 -14.50
C GLY A 41 3.70 14.62 -13.31
N ILE A 42 3.36 13.35 -13.52
CA ILE A 42 3.30 12.33 -12.48
C ILE A 42 4.67 11.64 -12.40
N SER A 43 5.51 12.13 -11.50
CA SER A 43 6.83 11.55 -11.22
C SER A 43 6.73 10.16 -10.57
N SER A 44 7.71 9.28 -10.83
CA SER A 44 7.84 7.98 -10.15
C SER A 44 7.80 8.08 -8.61
N ALA A 45 8.25 9.22 -8.05
CA ALA A 45 8.21 9.48 -6.61
C ALA A 45 6.80 9.55 -6.02
N THR A 46 5.76 9.83 -6.83
CA THR A 46 4.37 9.95 -6.36
C THR A 46 3.62 8.62 -6.42
N TRP A 47 4.07 7.66 -7.23
CA TRP A 47 3.42 6.35 -7.39
C TRP A 47 3.22 5.58 -6.09
N PRO A 48 4.20 5.55 -5.15
CA PRO A 48 4.02 4.85 -3.89
C PRO A 48 2.83 5.36 -3.06
N LEU A 49 2.41 6.62 -3.23
CA LEU A 49 1.33 7.20 -2.45
C LEU A 49 0.01 6.42 -2.58
N PHE A 50 -0.22 5.76 -3.72
CA PHE A 50 -1.40 4.92 -3.92
C PHE A 50 -1.36 3.61 -3.12
N GLY A 51 -0.17 3.10 -2.77
CA GLY A 51 0.02 1.80 -2.12
C GLY A 51 0.47 1.86 -0.66
N LEU A 52 0.69 3.05 -0.10
CA LEU A 52 1.05 3.21 1.31
C LEU A 52 -0.15 2.96 2.23
N LEU A 53 0.14 2.48 3.44
CA LEU A 53 -0.87 2.41 4.49
C LEU A 53 -1.22 3.82 4.97
N TRP A 54 -2.47 4.21 4.78
CA TRP A 54 -2.98 5.50 5.24
C TRP A 54 -3.45 5.38 6.71
N PRO A 55 -3.28 6.43 7.54
CA PRO A 55 -3.76 6.41 8.93
C PRO A 55 -5.25 6.08 9.07
N SER A 56 -6.08 6.49 8.11
CA SER A 56 -7.50 6.15 8.03
C SER A 56 -7.74 4.65 7.85
N GLY A 57 -6.86 3.94 7.14
CA GLY A 57 -6.94 2.48 6.95
C GLY A 57 -6.77 1.73 8.27
N ALA A 58 -5.88 2.18 9.16
CA ALA A 58 -5.72 1.59 10.49
C ALA A 58 -6.99 1.77 11.34
N GLN A 59 -7.64 2.94 11.25
CA GLN A 59 -8.93 3.19 11.92
C GLN A 59 -10.03 2.28 11.38
N LEU A 60 -10.12 2.12 10.06
CA LEU A 60 -11.08 1.21 9.44
C LEU A 60 -10.86 -0.25 9.90
N ALA A 61 -9.60 -0.71 9.90
CA ALA A 61 -9.25 -2.06 10.35
C ALA A 61 -9.68 -2.32 11.80
N ALA A 62 -9.42 -1.36 12.71
CA ALA A 62 -9.84 -1.46 14.11
C ALA A 62 -11.37 -1.58 14.23
N ARG A 63 -12.12 -0.80 13.45
CA ARG A 63 -13.60 -0.84 13.46
C ARG A 63 -14.15 -2.14 12.88
N MET A 64 -13.54 -2.65 11.81
CA MET A 64 -13.97 -3.89 11.17
C MET A 64 -13.73 -5.11 12.07
N ALA A 65 -12.60 -5.15 12.79
CA ALA A 65 -12.28 -6.26 13.69
C ALA A 65 -13.21 -6.37 14.91
N GLN A 66 -13.90 -5.28 15.28
CA GLN A 66 -14.90 -5.26 16.36
C GLN A 66 -16.33 -5.44 15.85
N ARG A 67 -16.52 -5.50 14.53
CA ARG A 67 -17.84 -5.64 13.94
C ARG A 67 -18.29 -7.11 14.02
N PRO A 68 -19.43 -7.42 14.66
CA PRO A 68 -19.99 -8.77 14.64
C PRO A 68 -20.38 -9.17 13.21
N VAL A 69 -20.18 -10.45 12.88
CA VAL A 69 -20.43 -11.06 11.57
C VAL A 69 -21.76 -11.80 11.56
#